data_AF-A0A402BNS0-F1
#
_entry.id   AF-A0A402BNS0-F1
#
_cell.length_a   1.000
_cell.length_b   1.000
_cell.length_c   1.000
_cell.angle_alpha   90.00
_cell.angle_beta   90.00
_cell.angle_gamma   90.00
#
_symmetry.space_group_name_H-M   'P 1'
#
loop_
_entity.id
_entity.type
_entity.pdbx_description
1 polymer ?
#
loop_
_entity_poly.entity_id
_entity_poly.type
_entity_poly.pdbx_seq_one_letter_code
_entity_poly.pdbx_strand_id
1 'polypeptide(L)'
;MGNQAIDRDQERYRIQVGDTERSVEEIIADLKSYGEPVVQVALETKAAGTTAAGSTIIITAAANSLTEQVLERKLNEAGGCMYQIAAVTKLI
;
A
#
# COMPACT_ATOMS: atom_id res chain seq x y z
N MET A 1 -17.07 -26.14 12.63
CA MET A 1 -17.11 -24.73 13.03
C MET A 1 -15.69 -24.18 12.93
N GLY A 2 -15.29 -23.71 11.76
CA GLY A 2 -13.96 -23.10 11.56
C GLY A 2 -14.10 -21.61 11.79
N ASN A 3 -13.82 -21.15 13.02
CA ASN A 3 -13.75 -19.72 13.30
C ASN A 3 -12.55 -19.16 12.53
N GLN A 4 -12.82 -18.49 11.40
CA GLN A 4 -11.89 -17.50 10.88
C GLN A 4 -11.86 -16.39 11.93
N ALA A 5 -10.82 -16.40 12.76
CA ALA A 5 -10.45 -15.21 13.52
C ALA A 5 -10.19 -14.14 12.46
N ILE A 6 -11.14 -13.23 12.29
CA ILE A 6 -10.86 -11.95 11.67
C ILE A 6 -9.77 -11.37 12.56
N ASP A 7 -8.56 -11.26 12.03
CA ASP A 7 -7.39 -10.67 12.69
C ASP A 7 -7.81 -9.27 13.16
N ARG A 8 -8.29 -9.16 14.42
CA ARG A 8 -8.83 -7.91 14.98
C ARG A 8 -7.74 -6.86 15.20
N ASP A 9 -6.50 -7.25 14.94
CA ASP A 9 -5.30 -6.47 15.15
C ASP A 9 -4.64 -6.05 13.83
N GLN A 10 -5.40 -5.99 12.72
CA GLN A 10 -4.92 -5.50 11.43
C GLN A 10 -5.83 -4.43 10.81
N GLU A 11 -5.20 -3.39 10.26
CA GLU A 11 -5.84 -2.31 9.52
C GLU A 11 -5.52 -2.46 8.03
N ARG A 12 -6.46 -2.09 7.17
CA ARG A 12 -6.28 -2.17 5.72
C ARG A 12 -6.38 -0.80 5.09
N TYR A 13 -5.45 -0.52 4.20
CA TYR A 13 -5.36 0.73 3.45
C TYR A 13 -5.40 0.43 1.97
N ARG A 14 -6.22 1.19 1.25
CA ARG A 14 -6.17 1.32 -0.20
C ARG A 14 -5.26 2.46 -0.56
N ILE A 15 -4.34 2.22 -1.48
CA ILE A 15 -3.33 3.17 -1.93
C ILE A 15 -3.47 3.32 -3.42
N GLN A 16 -3.68 4.55 -3.87
CA GLN A 16 -3.63 4.90 -5.28
C GLN A 16 -2.23 5.41 -5.62
N VAL A 17 -1.58 4.74 -6.57
CA VAL A 17 -0.28 5.16 -7.08
C VAL A 17 -0.48 6.38 -7.98
N GLY A 18 0.25 7.44 -7.68
CA GLY A 18 0.32 8.66 -8.49
C GLY A 18 1.38 8.56 -9.57
N ASP A 19 2.04 9.69 -9.85
CA ASP A 19 3.06 9.76 -10.89
C ASP A 19 4.26 8.86 -10.55
N THR A 20 4.68 8.07 -11.54
CA THR A 20 5.83 7.17 -11.42
C THR A 20 6.25 6.64 -12.79
N GLU A 21 7.54 6.36 -12.92
CA GLU A 21 8.12 5.61 -14.03
C GLU A 21 8.26 4.11 -13.72
N ARG A 22 7.96 3.69 -12.48
CA ARG A 22 8.09 2.31 -12.02
C ARG A 22 6.89 1.47 -12.44
N SER A 23 7.14 0.18 -12.64
CA SER A 23 6.08 -0.82 -12.78
C SER A 23 5.39 -1.09 -11.44
N VAL A 24 4.16 -1.62 -11.50
CA VAL A 24 3.41 -1.93 -10.27
C VAL A 24 4.06 -3.07 -9.49
N GLU A 25 4.72 -3.99 -10.20
CA GLU A 25 5.48 -5.08 -9.61
C GLU A 25 6.68 -4.58 -8.79
N GLU A 26 7.41 -3.57 -9.28
CA GLU A 26 8.50 -2.93 -8.53
C GLU A 26 7.99 -2.24 -7.27
N ILE A 27 6.90 -1.47 -7.36
CA ILE A 27 6.32 -0.80 -6.19
C ILE A 27 5.85 -1.84 -5.16
N ILE A 28 5.17 -2.92 -5.58
CA ILE A 28 4.77 -3.99 -4.66
C ILE A 28 5.97 -4.65 -3.99
N ALA A 29 7.06 -4.88 -4.73
CA ALA A 29 8.28 -5.44 -4.17
C ALA A 29 8.92 -4.51 -3.13
N ASP A 30 8.96 -3.20 -3.41
CA ASP A 30 9.48 -2.19 -2.48
C ASP A 30 8.64 -2.10 -1.20
N LEU A 31 7.32 -2.03 -1.34
CA LEU A 31 6.39 -2.01 -0.21
C LEU A 31 6.50 -3.25 0.68
N LYS A 32 6.75 -4.43 0.09
CA LYS A 32 6.99 -5.67 0.85
C LYS A 32 8.32 -5.63 1.60
N SER A 33 9.30 -4.85 1.14
CA SER A 33 10.61 -4.75 1.77
C SER A 33 10.62 -3.85 3.01
N TYR A 34 9.61 -2.98 3.19
CA TYR A 34 9.53 -2.09 4.35
C TYR A 34 9.36 -2.82 5.69
N GLY A 35 8.81 -4.04 5.65
CA GLY A 35 8.55 -4.82 6.86
C GLY A 35 7.54 -4.13 7.77
N GLU A 36 7.64 -4.38 9.08
CA GLU A 36 6.71 -3.85 10.08
C GLU A 36 6.61 -2.30 10.01
N PRO A 37 5.39 -1.73 9.98
CA PRO A 37 4.11 -2.39 10.29
C PRO A 37 3.38 -2.98 9.08
N VAL A 38 3.96 -2.99 7.88
CA VAL A 38 3.35 -3.55 6.66
C VAL A 38 3.45 -5.09 6.69
N VAL A 39 2.33 -5.75 6.92
CA VAL A 39 2.24 -7.21 7.04
C VAL A 39 1.98 -7.86 5.68
N GLN A 40 1.11 -7.25 4.86
CA GLN A 40 0.74 -7.78 3.56
C GLN A 40 0.56 -6.68 2.52
N VAL A 41 0.91 -7.00 1.27
CA VAL A 41 0.73 -6.11 0.11
C VAL A 41 0.10 -6.90 -1.02
N ALA A 42 -1.02 -6.41 -1.56
CA ALA A 42 -1.76 -7.04 -2.65
C ALA A 42 -2.15 -6.01 -3.71
N LEU A 43 -2.14 -6.41 -4.97
CA LEU A 43 -2.65 -5.59 -6.07
C LEU A 43 -4.18 -5.69 -6.13
N GLU A 44 -4.89 -4.56 -6.07
CA GLU A 44 -6.34 -4.53 -6.28
C GLU A 44 -6.67 -4.22 -7.75
N THR A 45 -5.99 -3.24 -8.35
CA THR A 45 -6.23 -2.86 -9.74
C THR A 45 -4.92 -2.44 -10.39
N LYS A 46 -4.62 -3.00 -11.56
CA LYS A 46 -3.50 -2.58 -12.40
C LYS A 46 -3.98 -1.53 -13.40
N ALA A 47 -3.30 -0.39 -13.49
CA ALA A 47 -3.56 0.59 -14.53
C ALA A 47 -3.27 0.03 -15.93
N ALA A 48 -3.97 0.54 -16.94
CA ALA A 48 -3.67 0.24 -18.33
C ALA A 48 -2.43 1.03 -18.77
N GLY A 49 -1.27 0.39 -18.78
CA GLY A 49 -0.01 1.04 -19.13
C GLY A 49 1.23 0.23 -18.74
N THR A 50 2.39 0.82 -18.99
CA THR A 50 3.70 0.25 -18.59
C THR A 50 4.11 0.67 -17.18
N THR A 51 3.62 1.82 -16.69
CA THR A 51 3.90 2.32 -15.35
C THR A 51 2.76 2.00 -14.39
N ALA A 52 3.04 2.11 -13.10
CA ALA A 52 2.07 1.87 -12.05
C ALA A 52 1.10 3.04 -11.84
N ALA A 53 1.27 4.18 -12.51
CA ALA A 53 0.45 5.36 -12.31
C ALA A 53 -1.04 5.06 -12.50
N GLY A 54 -1.86 5.36 -11.50
CA GLY A 54 -3.29 5.02 -11.45
C GLY A 54 -3.62 3.60 -10.98
N SER A 55 -2.62 2.78 -10.65
CA SER A 55 -2.86 1.45 -10.05
C SER A 55 -3.26 1.59 -8.58
N THR A 56 -4.00 0.60 -8.10
CA THR A 56 -4.47 0.54 -6.71
C THR A 56 -3.90 -0.67 -6.00
N ILE A 57 -3.24 -0.44 -4.87
CA ILE A 57 -2.61 -1.45 -4.02
C ILE A 57 -3.30 -1.46 -2.66
N ILE A 58 -3.47 -2.64 -2.09
CA ILE A 58 -3.94 -2.84 -0.72
C ILE A 58 -2.75 -3.16 0.16
N ILE A 59 -2.57 -2.38 1.21
CA ILE A 59 -1.65 -2.67 2.30
C ILE A 59 -2.45 -3.10 3.52
N THR A 60 -2.01 -4.18 4.15
CA THR A 60 -2.47 -4.59 5.48
C THR A 60 -1.36 -4.31 6.47
N ALA A 61 -1.67 -3.55 7.52
CA ALA A 61 -0.73 -3.18 8.56
C ALA A 61 -1.23 -3.61 9.95
N ALA A 62 -0.34 -3.68 10.94
CA ALA A 62 -0.73 -3.90 12.33
C ALA A 62 -1.68 -2.79 12.82
N ALA A 63 -2.68 -3.12 13.63
CA ALA A 63 -3.71 -2.17 14.06
C ALA A 63 -3.15 -1.06 14.97
N ASN A 64 -3.76 0.12 14.87
CA ASN A 64 -3.38 1.34 15.57
C ASN A 64 -1.92 1.76 15.33
N SER A 65 -1.29 1.25 14.27
CA SER A 65 0.12 1.52 13.99
C SER A 65 0.33 2.75 13.11
N LEU A 66 -0.64 3.08 12.25
CA LEU A 66 -0.51 4.13 11.25
C LEU A 66 -1.82 4.89 11.02
N THR A 67 -1.73 6.19 10.80
CA THR A 67 -2.82 6.96 10.18
C THR A 67 -2.61 7.01 8.66
N GLU A 68 -3.66 7.31 7.90
CA GLU A 68 -3.57 7.47 6.44
C GLU A 68 -2.49 8.49 6.05
N GLN A 69 -2.46 9.65 6.72
CA GLN A 69 -1.48 10.71 6.46
C GLN A 69 -0.04 10.28 6.78
N VAL A 70 0.15 9.52 7.86
CA VAL A 70 1.49 9.01 8.22
C VAL A 70 1.93 7.96 7.22
N LEU A 71 1.03 7.07 6.78
CA LEU A 71 1.34 6.08 5.76
C LEU A 71 1.68 6.77 4.43
N GLU A 72 0.84 7.69 3.96
CA GLU A 72 1.09 8.45 2.73
C GLU A 72 2.46 9.14 2.75
N ARG A 73 2.78 9.86 3.84
CA ARG A 73 4.07 10.52 4.01
C ARG A 73 5.23 9.51 3.94
N LYS A 74 5.15 8.41 4.68
CA LYS A 74 6.22 7.38 4.69
C LYS A 74 6.45 6.77 3.32
N LEU A 75 5.36 6.49 2.59
CA LEU A 75 5.45 5.91 1.25
C LEU A 75 6.05 6.89 0.24
N ASN A 76 5.72 8.18 0.33
CA ASN A 76 6.31 9.22 -0.51
C ASN A 76 7.79 9.50 -0.15
N GLU A 77 8.14 9.50 1.14
CA GLU A 77 9.53 9.64 1.60
C GLU A 77 10.40 8.48 1.11
N ALA A 78 9.90 7.26 1.21
CA ALA A 78 10.65 6.07 0.82
C ALA A 78 10.66 5.84 -0.70
N GLY A 79 9.58 6.17 -1.40
CA GLY A 79 9.56 6.22 -2.87
C GLY A 79 10.45 7.32 -3.45
N GLY A 80 10.70 8.39 -2.68
CA GLY A 80 11.54 9.52 -3.08
C GLY A 80 11.09 10.09 -4.42
N CYS A 81 12.02 10.23 -5.37
CA CYS A 81 11.70 10.70 -6.72
C CYS A 81 11.17 9.59 -7.65
N MET A 82 11.11 8.33 -7.21
CA MET A 82 10.77 7.19 -8.08
C MET A 82 9.28 6.99 -8.25
N TYR A 83 8.49 7.25 -7.21
CA TYR A 83 7.03 7.19 -7.27
C TYR A 83 6.42 8.12 -6.23
N GLN A 84 5.17 8.51 -6.48
CA GLN A 84 4.34 9.24 -5.54
C GLN A 84 3.04 8.47 -5.27
N ILE A 85 2.49 8.67 -4.09
CA ILE A 85 1.17 8.20 -3.69
C ILE A 85 0.18 9.34 -3.90
N ALA A 86 -0.86 9.08 -4.68
CA ALA A 86 -1.90 10.06 -4.97
C ALA A 86 -2.96 10.11 -3.86
N ALA A 87 -3.26 8.97 -3.25
CA ALA A 87 -4.22 8.88 -2.17
C ALA A 87 -3.99 7.64 -1.29
N VAL A 88 -4.31 7.77 0.00
CA VAL A 88 -4.44 6.66 0.94
C VAL A 88 -5.83 6.71 1.56
N THR A 89 -6.51 5.57 1.62
CA THR A 89 -7.83 5.42 2.22
C THR A 89 -7.88 4.20 3.14
N LYS A 90 -8.19 4.40 4.41
CA LYS A 90 -8.42 3.34 5.38
C LYS A 90 -9.75 2.65 5.08
N LEU A 91 -9.72 1.33 4.96
CA LEU A 91 -10.88 0.51 4.62
C LEU A 91 -11.57 -0.04 5.87
N ILE A 92 -10.78 -0.43 6.88
CA ILE A 92 -11.19 -0.95 8.18
C ILE A 92 -10.19 -0.54 9.26
#